data_AF-A0A3S9SJC2-F1
#
_entry.id   AF-A0A3S9SJC2-F1
#
_cell.length_a   1.000
_cell.length_b   1.000
_cell.length_c   1.000
_cell.angle_alpha   90.00
_cell.angle_beta   90.00
_cell.angle_gamma   90.00
#
_symmetry.space_group_name_H-M   'P 1'
#
loop_
_entity.id
_entity.type
_entity.pdbx_description
1 polymer ?
#
loop_
_entity_poly.entity_id
_entity_poly.type
_entity_poly.pdbx_seq_one_letter_code
_entity_poly.pdbx_strand_id
1 'polypeptide(L)'
;MNIHKLLLAGVLILPSIAFGTSGGTQMLTESQAMQLAENYVVQHYGAQTAQAQKPYRVEKDGERWIISGKPPKALGGSFRAVIGANGELEEITHGK
;
A
#
# COMPACT_ATOMS: atom_id res chain seq x y z
N MET A 1 -5.17 44.25 -9.63
CA MET A 1 -4.08 43.60 -10.39
C MET A 1 -3.09 43.08 -9.34
N ASN A 2 -2.95 41.79 -9.01
CA ASN A 2 -3.25 40.54 -9.68
C ASN A 2 -3.57 39.46 -8.63
N ILE A 3 -4.62 38.66 -8.88
CA ILE A 3 -4.99 37.49 -8.11
C ILE A 3 -4.92 36.28 -9.04
N HIS A 4 -3.83 35.50 -9.02
CA HIS A 4 -3.89 34.14 -9.57
C HIS A 4 -3.10 33.20 -8.67
N LYS A 5 -3.81 32.69 -7.64
CA LYS A 5 -3.48 31.41 -6.99
C LYS A 5 -3.79 30.31 -8.01
N LEU A 6 -2.77 29.71 -8.61
CA LEU A 6 -2.93 28.50 -9.41
C LEU A 6 -2.95 27.31 -8.44
N LEU A 7 -4.13 26.96 -7.94
CA LEU A 7 -4.34 25.70 -7.20
C LEU A 7 -4.48 24.58 -8.24
N LEU A 8 -3.39 23.84 -8.44
CA LEU A 8 -3.37 22.64 -9.25
C LEU A 8 -4.11 21.52 -8.48
N ALA A 9 -5.45 21.51 -8.57
CA ALA A 9 -6.26 20.38 -8.12
C ALA A 9 -6.13 19.25 -9.14
N GLY A 10 -5.03 18.51 -9.08
CA GLY A 10 -4.88 17.25 -9.80
C GLY A 10 -5.85 16.23 -9.21
N VAL A 11 -7.01 16.05 -9.83
CA VAL A 11 -7.90 14.92 -9.54
C VAL A 11 -7.18 13.66 -10.02
N LEU A 12 -6.50 12.96 -9.11
CA LEU A 12 -6.02 11.60 -9.34
C LEU A 12 -7.24 10.68 -9.36
N ILE A 13 -7.85 10.51 -10.54
CA ILE A 13 -8.79 9.41 -10.77
C ILE A 13 -7.93 8.14 -10.83
N LEU A 14 -7.73 7.50 -9.68
CA LEU A 14 -7.10 6.18 -9.64
C LEU A 14 -8.14 5.15 -10.10
N PRO A 15 -7.77 4.20 -10.99
CA PRO A 15 -8.65 3.10 -11.31
C PRO A 15 -8.85 2.23 -10.07
N SER A 16 -10.12 2.07 -9.64
CA SER A 16 -10.50 1.04 -8.68
C SER A 16 -10.17 -0.32 -9.28
N ILE A 17 -9.11 -0.97 -8.78
CA ILE A 17 -8.74 -2.31 -9.25
C ILE A 17 -9.75 -3.29 -8.65
N ALA A 18 -10.81 -3.57 -9.40
CA ALA A 18 -11.71 -4.67 -9.11
C ALA A 18 -11.05 -5.95 -9.62
N PHE A 19 -10.49 -6.76 -8.72
CA PHE A 19 -10.08 -8.12 -9.06
C PHE A 19 -11.34 -8.93 -9.39
N GLY A 20 -11.38 -9.52 -10.58
CA GLY A 20 -12.56 -10.21 -11.11
C GLY A 20 -13.01 -11.35 -10.22
N THR A 21 -14.27 -11.31 -9.81
CA THR A 21 -14.96 -12.40 -9.12
C THR A 21 -15.30 -13.52 -10.10
N SER A 22 -14.40 -14.50 -10.27
CA SER A 22 -14.74 -15.79 -10.85
C SER A 22 -14.97 -16.80 -9.73
N GLY A 23 -16.17 -16.79 -9.12
CA GLY A 23 -16.85 -17.96 -8.53
C GLY A 23 -16.10 -18.84 -7.51
N GLY A 24 -14.95 -18.40 -7.01
CA GLY A 24 -14.10 -19.05 -6.03
C GLY A 24 -13.15 -18.00 -5.49
N THR A 25 -12.85 -18.07 -4.20
CA THR A 25 -11.91 -17.15 -3.53
C THR A 25 -10.54 -17.33 -4.15
N GLN A 26 -10.22 -16.58 -5.21
CA GLN A 26 -8.89 -16.61 -5.80
C GLN A 26 -7.94 -15.99 -4.80
N MET A 27 -7.19 -16.85 -4.11
CA MET A 27 -6.16 -16.41 -3.17
C MET A 27 -5.12 -15.56 -3.89
N LEU A 28 -4.76 -14.44 -3.27
CA LEU A 28 -3.68 -13.59 -3.77
C LEU A 28 -2.35 -14.35 -3.82
N THR A 29 -1.60 -14.12 -4.90
CA THR A 29 -0.17 -14.45 -4.95
C THR A 29 0.64 -13.45 -4.12
N GLU A 30 1.84 -13.85 -3.70
CA GLU A 30 2.78 -12.97 -2.98
C GLU A 30 3.02 -11.64 -3.73
N SER A 31 3.25 -11.71 -5.05
CA SER A 31 3.48 -10.53 -5.89
C SER A 31 2.28 -9.57 -5.89
N GLN A 32 1.06 -10.11 -5.97
CA GLN A 32 -0.16 -9.29 -5.91
C GLN A 32 -0.34 -8.64 -4.53
N ALA A 33 -0.07 -9.40 -3.45
CA ALA A 33 -0.13 -8.86 -2.09
C ALA A 33 0.91 -7.76 -1.85
N MET A 34 2.13 -7.92 -2.38
CA MET A 34 3.16 -6.88 -2.35
C MET A 34 2.74 -5.62 -3.10
N GLN A 35 2.19 -5.77 -4.31
CA GLN A 35 1.72 -4.63 -5.10
C GLN A 35 0.59 -3.89 -4.40
N LEU A 36 -0.35 -4.61 -3.77
CA LEU A 36 -1.42 -4.02 -2.97
C LEU A 36 -0.88 -3.28 -1.76
N ALA A 37 0.04 -3.89 -1.00
CA ALA A 37 0.67 -3.23 0.13
C ALA A 37 1.42 -1.95 -0.30
N GLU A 38 2.16 -1.97 -1.42
CA GLU A 38 2.81 -0.76 -1.94
C GLU A 38 1.79 0.33 -2.27
N ASN A 39 0.69 -0.03 -2.94
CA ASN A 39 -0.38 0.91 -3.27
C ASN A 39 -1.01 1.52 -2.00
N TYR A 40 -1.28 0.71 -0.98
CA TYR A 40 -1.80 1.21 0.29
C TYR A 40 -0.79 2.12 1.01
N VAL A 41 0.49 1.77 1.05
CA VAL A 41 1.52 2.64 1.65
C VAL A 41 1.64 3.96 0.89
N VAL A 42 1.57 3.94 -0.46
CA VAL A 42 1.54 5.15 -1.29
C VAL A 42 0.31 6.00 -0.99
N GLN A 43 -0.87 5.39 -0.87
CA GLN A 43 -2.12 6.09 -0.57
C GLN A 43 -2.12 6.75 0.81
N HIS A 44 -1.59 6.06 1.83
CA HIS A 44 -1.61 6.54 3.21
C HIS A 44 -0.45 7.47 3.56
N TYR A 45 0.76 7.22 3.02
CA TYR A 45 1.99 7.89 3.45
C TYR A 45 2.80 8.53 2.32
N GLY A 46 2.33 8.41 1.07
CA GLY A 46 2.98 8.97 -0.11
C GLY A 46 4.07 8.09 -0.72
N ALA A 47 4.34 8.33 -2.01
CA ALA A 47 5.28 7.52 -2.79
C ALA A 47 6.72 7.54 -2.26
N GLN A 48 7.18 8.67 -1.74
CA GLN A 48 8.52 8.79 -1.16
C GLN A 48 8.68 7.86 0.06
N THR A 49 7.67 7.81 0.93
CA THR A 49 7.66 6.92 2.09
C THR A 49 7.67 5.46 1.65
N ALA A 50 6.82 5.10 0.68
CA ALA A 50 6.80 3.73 0.13
C ALA A 50 8.18 3.28 -0.38
N GLN A 51 8.87 4.13 -1.17
CA GLN A 51 10.21 3.78 -1.65
C GLN A 51 11.24 3.71 -0.52
N ALA A 52 11.18 4.61 0.47
CA ALA A 52 12.12 4.62 1.59
C ALA A 52 12.00 3.40 2.51
N GLN A 53 10.83 2.76 2.51
CA GLN A 53 10.53 1.58 3.34
C GLN A 53 11.02 0.26 2.73
N LYS A 54 11.52 0.28 1.49
CA LYS A 54 12.08 -0.90 0.81
C LYS A 54 13.45 -1.29 1.41
N PRO A 55 13.84 -2.58 1.34
CA PRO A 55 13.08 -3.69 0.76
C PRO A 55 11.94 -4.16 1.67
N TYR A 56 10.84 -4.59 1.05
CA TYR A 56 9.73 -5.19 1.79
C TYR A 56 10.03 -6.64 2.15
N ARG A 57 9.52 -7.06 3.30
CA ARG A 57 9.42 -8.46 3.71
C ARG A 57 7.97 -8.90 3.62
N VAL A 58 7.77 -10.12 3.14
CA VAL A 58 6.45 -10.72 3.00
C VAL A 58 6.40 -11.99 3.82
N GLU A 59 5.32 -12.14 4.57
CA GLU A 59 5.03 -13.32 5.37
C GLU A 59 3.58 -13.73 5.10
N LYS A 60 3.32 -15.04 5.04
CA LYS A 60 1.98 -15.59 4.88
C LYS A 60 1.50 -16.13 6.22
N ASP A 61 0.32 -15.68 6.67
CA ASP A 61 -0.32 -16.11 7.90
C ASP A 61 -1.75 -16.60 7.58
N GLY A 62 -1.90 -17.92 7.39
CA GLY A 62 -3.13 -18.51 6.90
C GLY A 62 -3.50 -17.99 5.51
N GLU A 63 -4.65 -17.31 5.40
CA GLU A 63 -5.12 -16.67 4.16
C GLU A 63 -4.69 -15.21 4.03
N ARG A 64 -3.95 -14.68 5.02
CA ARG A 64 -3.48 -13.30 5.05
C ARG A 64 -2.04 -13.19 4.57
N TRP A 65 -1.73 -12.02 4.02
CA TRP A 65 -0.38 -11.59 3.71
C TRP A 65 0.02 -10.45 4.63
N ILE A 66 1.14 -10.59 5.32
CA ILE A 66 1.74 -9.56 6.15
C ILE A 66 2.93 -8.99 5.39
N ILE A 67 2.86 -7.71 5.02
CA ILE A 67 3.93 -7.01 4.34
C ILE A 67 4.49 -5.98 5.31
N SER A 68 5.80 -6.01 5.51
CA SER A 68 6.48 -5.04 6.37
C SER A 68 7.67 -4.42 5.65
N GLY A 69 8.00 -3.20 6.03
CA GLY A 69 9.22 -2.54 5.60
C GLY A 69 9.81 -1.76 6.73
N LYS A 70 11.11 -1.58 6.63
CA LYS A 70 11.90 -0.89 7.62
C LYS A 70 12.85 0.01 6.86
N PRO A 71 12.74 1.33 7.02
CA PRO A 71 13.64 2.21 6.31
C PRO A 71 15.06 2.00 6.86
N PRO A 72 16.11 2.23 6.03
CA PRO A 72 17.48 2.32 6.53
C PRO A 72 17.50 3.33 7.68
N LYS A 73 18.10 2.95 8.83
CA LYS A 73 18.07 3.68 10.11
C LYS A 73 18.37 5.17 9.91
N ALA A 74 17.34 6.00 9.72
CA ALA A 74 17.38 7.46 9.67
C ALA A 74 16.03 8.11 9.32
N LEU A 75 15.09 7.41 8.65
CA LEU A 75 13.94 8.06 7.96
C LEU A 75 12.54 7.80 8.55
N GLY A 76 12.42 7.10 9.69
CA GLY A 76 11.15 6.86 10.38
C GLY A 76 11.01 5.45 10.95
N GLY A 77 9.84 5.10 11.47
CA GLY A 77 9.55 3.76 11.97
C GLY A 77 9.14 2.77 10.86
N SER A 78 8.99 1.51 11.26
CA SER A 78 8.59 0.42 10.36
C SER A 78 7.13 0.54 9.94
N PHE A 79 6.83 0.18 8.69
CA PHE A 79 5.45 -0.07 8.30
C PHE A 79 5.10 -1.55 8.44
N ARG A 80 3.81 -1.81 8.67
CA ARG A 80 3.20 -3.12 8.56
C ARG A 80 1.83 -2.97 7.91
N ALA A 81 1.56 -3.77 6.89
CA ALA A 81 0.27 -3.89 6.23
C ALA A 81 -0.18 -5.35 6.27
N VAL A 82 -1.45 -5.59 6.63
CA VAL A 82 -2.08 -6.91 6.59
C VAL A 82 -3.13 -6.90 5.49
N ILE A 83 -2.96 -7.80 4.52
CA ILE A 83 -3.83 -7.95 3.37
C ILE A 83 -4.60 -9.27 3.51
N GLY A 84 -5.93 -9.19 3.51
CA GLY A 84 -6.81 -10.35 3.58
C GLY A 84 -6.81 -11.18 2.30
N ALA A 85 -7.48 -12.33 2.34
CA ALA A 85 -7.51 -13.31 1.25
C ALA A 85 -8.05 -12.74 -0.08
N ASN A 86 -8.97 -11.78 0.01
CA ASN A 86 -9.64 -11.08 -1.09
C ASN A 86 -8.91 -9.79 -1.52
N GLY A 87 -7.77 -9.47 -0.89
CA GLY A 87 -7.03 -8.23 -1.14
C GLY A 87 -7.47 -7.01 -0.37
N GLU A 88 -8.40 -7.15 0.58
CA GLU A 88 -8.76 -6.05 1.48
C GLU A 88 -7.62 -5.71 2.45
N LEU A 89 -7.45 -4.42 2.75
CA LEU A 89 -6.54 -3.97 3.78
C LEU A 89 -7.20 -4.17 5.16
N GLU A 90 -6.74 -5.17 5.90
CA GLU A 90 -7.23 -5.43 7.26
C GLU A 90 -6.55 -4.52 8.30
N GLU A 91 -5.27 -4.21 8.10
CA GLU A 91 -4.49 -3.38 9.03
C GLU A 91 -3.39 -2.61 8.27
N ILE A 92 -3.17 -1.36 8.66
CA ILE A 92 -1.94 -0.63 8.31
C ILE A 92 -1.43 0.17 9.50
N THR A 93 -0.15 -0.01 9.82
CA THR A 93 0.54 0.73 10.87
C THR A 93 1.86 1.28 10.36
N HIS A 94 2.23 2.46 10.86
CA HIS A 94 3.52 3.09 10.61
C HIS A 94 4.06 3.60 11.93
N GLY A 95 5.22 3.06 12.35
CA GLY A 95 5.92 3.53 13.53
C GLY A 95 6.52 4.92 13.30
N LYS A 96 6.62 5.73 14.35
CA LYS A 96 7.39 6.97 14.35
C LYS A 96 8.88 6.70 14.59
#